data_AF-A0A945CZ12-F1
#
_entry.id   AF-A0A945CZ12-F1
#
_cell.length_a   1.000
_cell.length_b   1.000
_cell.length_c   1.000
_cell.angle_alpha   90.00
_cell.angle_beta   90.00
_cell.angle_gamma   90.00
#
_symmetry.space_group_name_H-M   'P 1'
#
loop_
_entity.id
_entity.type
_entity.pdbx_description
1 polymer ?
#
loop_
_entity_poly.entity_id
_entity_poly.type
_entity_poly.pdbx_seq_one_letter_code
_entity_poly.pdbx_strand_id
1 'polypeptide(L)'
;MNKRPIIIHIPKTGGTTLFMAISGSPKPPSPNMLYRHIQMFGENEEMKSNCGDIFDCDTNSKYEDNQLILMVRNPLDRIESEFGFLGNREMFRELWQKNSGSEYPKTLLEYINHPSNANSVCRFLLGIPMYTNEVVSKEQYNSIIATFDKLPFVFGRTDQMSTSVANVSHQCGIEFGETLPRYRTSLYKPKRDTDWDSIIHIFNDLNAFDIQLVHEIHSRFEIQIQELPKTKTVNFDGDEYDSLYPFICADKTRSPLEIYANDLDTPELLYDWVEKNKLTLEPLLTSCLQNNEGNGKAFLVNWLEQSIPDILDGQALEINNNDPLQTLRLLVEKKFIEN
;
A
#
# COMPACT_ATOMS: atom_id res chain seq x y z
N MET A 1 -21.34 -16.34 -22.38
CA MET A 1 -20.90 -15.00 -21.90
C MET A 1 -19.82 -15.25 -20.87
N ASN A 2 -18.63 -14.67 -21.00
CA ASN A 2 -17.59 -14.80 -19.98
C ASN A 2 -18.08 -14.12 -18.70
N LYS A 3 -17.99 -14.82 -17.56
CA LYS A 3 -18.27 -14.24 -16.24
C LYS A 3 -17.28 -13.10 -16.00
N ARG A 4 -17.71 -12.04 -15.31
CA ARG A 4 -16.80 -10.95 -14.93
C ARG A 4 -15.64 -11.53 -14.08
N PRO A 5 -14.40 -11.09 -14.30
CA PRO A 5 -13.28 -11.58 -13.51
C PRO A 5 -13.43 -11.16 -12.05
N ILE A 6 -12.86 -11.98 -11.17
CA ILE A 6 -12.75 -11.70 -9.74
C ILE A 6 -11.36 -11.12 -9.50
N ILE A 7 -11.29 -9.95 -8.88
CA ILE A 7 -10.02 -9.29 -8.57
C ILE A 7 -9.68 -9.60 -7.12
N ILE A 8 -8.55 -10.29 -6.90
CA ILE A 8 -7.98 -10.53 -5.57
C ILE A 8 -6.95 -9.45 -5.31
N HIS A 9 -7.36 -8.42 -4.57
CA HIS A 9 -6.53 -7.27 -4.24
C HIS A 9 -5.86 -7.47 -2.89
N ILE A 10 -4.59 -7.89 -2.90
CA ILE A 10 -3.76 -7.88 -1.70
C ILE A 10 -3.38 -6.43 -1.37
N PRO A 11 -3.53 -5.95 -0.12
CA PRO A 11 -3.15 -4.57 0.21
C PRO A 11 -1.72 -4.23 -0.21
N LYS A 12 -1.55 -3.00 -0.70
CA LYS A 12 -0.24 -2.39 -1.05
C LYS A 12 0.48 -3.03 -2.24
N THR A 13 -0.25 -3.72 -3.13
CA THR A 13 0.28 -4.30 -4.39
C THR A 13 -0.16 -3.54 -5.66
N GLY A 14 -0.54 -2.26 -5.53
CA GLY A 14 -1.04 -1.47 -6.67
C GLY A 14 -2.41 -1.90 -7.18
N GLY A 15 -3.12 -2.80 -6.48
CA GLY A 15 -4.41 -3.33 -6.92
C GLY A 15 -5.53 -2.29 -7.00
N THR A 16 -5.44 -1.15 -6.31
CA THR A 16 -6.35 -0.01 -6.53
C THR A 16 -6.26 0.51 -7.96
N THR A 17 -5.04 0.72 -8.47
CA THR A 17 -4.81 1.21 -9.83
C THR A 17 -5.36 0.23 -10.86
N LEU A 18 -5.06 -1.07 -10.69
CA LEU A 18 -5.57 -2.12 -11.55
C LEU A 18 -7.12 -2.19 -11.50
N PHE A 19 -7.70 -2.18 -10.30
CA PHE A 19 -9.15 -2.25 -10.15
C PHE A 19 -9.84 -1.08 -10.83
N MET A 20 -9.35 0.14 -10.61
CA MET A 20 -9.92 1.34 -11.21
C MET A 20 -9.79 1.32 -12.73
N ALA A 21 -8.67 0.81 -13.25
CA ALA A 21 -8.51 0.57 -14.69
C ALA A 21 -9.52 -0.44 -15.24
N ILE A 22 -9.75 -1.57 -14.55
CA ILE A 22 -10.68 -2.63 -15.00
C ILE A 22 -12.14 -2.18 -14.91
N SER A 23 -12.50 -1.48 -13.84
CA SER A 23 -13.89 -1.13 -13.54
C SER A 23 -14.34 0.21 -14.15
N GLY A 24 -13.40 1.08 -14.51
CA GLY A 24 -13.68 2.48 -14.84
C GLY A 24 -14.19 3.31 -13.65
N SER A 25 -14.17 2.76 -12.43
CA SER A 25 -14.70 3.40 -11.23
C SER A 25 -13.67 4.37 -10.63
N PRO A 26 -14.09 5.55 -10.11
CA PRO A 26 -13.20 6.50 -9.43
C PRO A 26 -12.74 6.02 -8.05
N LYS A 27 -13.31 4.93 -7.53
CA LYS A 27 -12.85 4.27 -6.30
C LYS A 27 -13.16 2.78 -6.32
N PRO A 28 -12.37 1.95 -5.60
CA PRO A 28 -12.76 0.57 -5.36
C PRO A 28 -14.08 0.47 -4.57
N PRO A 29 -14.93 -0.54 -4.84
CA PRO A 29 -16.14 -0.80 -4.08
C PRO A 29 -15.77 -1.38 -2.71
N SER A 30 -16.76 -1.49 -1.83
CA SER A 30 -16.63 -2.35 -0.66
C SER A 30 -16.34 -3.79 -1.09
N PRO A 31 -15.55 -4.55 -0.29
CA PRO A 31 -15.21 -5.94 -0.60
C PRO A 31 -16.46 -6.78 -0.86
N ASN A 32 -16.43 -7.58 -1.93
CA ASN A 32 -17.56 -8.39 -2.39
C ASN A 32 -17.06 -9.58 -3.24
N MET A 33 -17.98 -10.31 -3.89
CA MET A 33 -17.64 -11.48 -4.69
C MET A 33 -16.67 -11.22 -5.86
N LEU A 34 -16.74 -10.05 -6.50
CA LEU A 34 -15.89 -9.67 -7.64
C LEU A 34 -14.66 -8.85 -7.22
N TYR A 35 -14.65 -8.29 -6.01
CA TYR A 35 -13.54 -7.52 -5.48
C TYR A 35 -13.17 -8.07 -4.10
N ARG A 36 -12.18 -8.96 -4.09
CA ARG A 36 -11.72 -9.63 -2.88
C ARG A 36 -10.63 -8.84 -2.21
N HIS A 37 -10.86 -8.48 -0.95
CA HIS A 37 -9.99 -7.59 -0.19
C HIS A 37 -10.24 -7.79 1.31
N ILE A 38 -9.49 -7.05 2.12
CA ILE A 38 -9.68 -7.01 3.56
C ILE A 38 -10.99 -6.29 3.88
N GLN A 39 -11.79 -6.88 4.75
CA GLN A 39 -12.97 -6.26 5.34
C GLN A 39 -13.03 -6.49 6.85
N MET A 40 -13.82 -5.65 7.52
CA MET A 40 -14.12 -5.78 8.94
C MET A 40 -15.29 -6.75 9.15
N PHE A 41 -15.17 -7.65 10.11
CA PHE A 41 -16.16 -8.61 10.55
C PHE A 41 -16.39 -8.46 12.06
N GLY A 42 -17.61 -8.81 12.51
CA GLY A 42 -18.07 -8.42 13.84
C GLY A 42 -18.16 -6.89 13.96
N GLU A 43 -18.67 -6.37 15.07
CA GLU A 43 -18.75 -4.91 15.30
C GLU A 43 -17.34 -4.31 15.53
N ASN A 44 -16.51 -4.26 14.48
CA ASN A 44 -15.09 -3.90 14.52
C ASN A 44 -14.24 -4.82 15.40
N GLU A 45 -14.44 -6.13 15.26
CA GLU A 45 -13.72 -7.15 16.03
C GLU A 45 -12.57 -7.76 15.25
N GLU A 46 -12.83 -8.17 14.01
CA GLU A 46 -11.90 -8.98 13.24
C GLU A 46 -11.75 -8.43 11.83
N MET A 47 -10.51 -8.18 11.42
CA MET A 47 -10.20 -7.70 10.08
C MET A 47 -9.52 -8.82 9.29
N LYS A 48 -10.14 -9.31 8.21
CA LYS A 48 -9.60 -10.41 7.39
C LYS A 48 -10.01 -10.31 5.93
N SER A 49 -9.33 -11.07 5.07
CA SER A 49 -9.69 -11.16 3.66
C SER A 49 -10.97 -11.97 3.46
N ASN A 50 -11.79 -11.54 2.51
CA ASN A 50 -12.94 -12.32 2.05
C ASN A 50 -12.59 -13.31 0.92
N CYS A 51 -11.31 -13.59 0.62
CA CYS A 51 -10.92 -14.54 -0.44
C CYS A 51 -10.59 -15.96 0.04
N GLY A 52 -10.63 -16.26 1.34
CA GLY A 52 -10.19 -17.56 1.89
C GLY A 52 -10.84 -18.77 1.24
N ASP A 53 -12.13 -18.67 0.93
CA ASP A 53 -12.94 -19.69 0.24
C ASP A 53 -12.52 -19.94 -1.23
N ILE A 54 -11.71 -19.09 -1.85
CA ILE A 54 -11.11 -19.41 -3.16
C ILE A 54 -10.01 -20.48 -3.00
N PHE A 55 -9.34 -20.48 -1.85
CA PHE A 55 -8.18 -21.33 -1.54
C PHE A 55 -8.53 -22.53 -0.66
N ASP A 56 -9.82 -22.69 -0.34
CA ASP A 56 -10.38 -23.84 0.34
C ASP A 56 -10.80 -24.91 -0.69
N CYS A 57 -10.33 -26.15 -0.49
CA CYS A 57 -10.62 -27.26 -1.40
C CYS A 57 -12.11 -27.58 -1.50
N ASP A 58 -12.89 -27.31 -0.46
CA ASP A 58 -14.31 -27.65 -0.42
C ASP A 58 -15.17 -26.67 -1.22
N THR A 59 -14.61 -25.50 -1.56
CA THR A 59 -15.35 -24.40 -2.19
C THR A 59 -14.72 -23.86 -3.48
N ASN A 60 -13.47 -24.21 -3.79
CA ASN A 60 -12.77 -23.70 -4.98
C ASN A 60 -13.48 -24.01 -6.31
N SER A 61 -14.20 -25.13 -6.41
CA SER A 61 -14.94 -25.53 -7.62
C SER A 61 -16.00 -24.51 -8.06
N LYS A 62 -16.45 -23.65 -7.15
CA LYS A 62 -17.37 -22.54 -7.46
C LYS A 62 -16.76 -21.48 -8.38
N TYR A 63 -15.43 -21.48 -8.53
CA TYR A 63 -14.66 -20.45 -9.20
C TYR A 63 -14.03 -20.92 -10.52
N GLU A 64 -14.25 -22.18 -10.95
CA GLU A 64 -13.63 -22.75 -12.15
C GLU A 64 -13.97 -21.98 -13.44
N ASP A 65 -15.18 -21.39 -13.52
CA ASP A 65 -15.62 -20.57 -14.65
C ASP A 65 -15.22 -19.09 -14.55
N ASN A 66 -14.55 -18.68 -13.47
CA ASN A 66 -14.22 -17.28 -13.20
C ASN A 66 -12.72 -17.06 -13.38
N GLN A 67 -12.33 -16.12 -14.22
CA GLN A 67 -10.94 -15.65 -14.24
C GLN A 67 -10.62 -14.91 -12.94
N LEU A 68 -9.50 -15.26 -12.33
CA LEU A 68 -9.05 -14.75 -11.04
C LEU A 68 -7.82 -13.88 -11.23
N ILE A 69 -7.97 -12.56 -11.10
CA ILE A 69 -6.86 -11.64 -11.27
C ILE A 69 -6.17 -11.46 -9.93
N LEU A 70 -4.89 -11.80 -9.85
CA LEU A 70 -4.08 -11.68 -8.64
C LEU A 70 -2.81 -10.88 -8.92
N MET A 71 -2.63 -9.78 -8.20
CA MET A 71 -1.42 -8.95 -8.27
C MET A 71 -0.60 -9.01 -6.99
N VAL A 72 0.69 -9.23 -7.14
CA VAL A 72 1.66 -9.23 -6.04
C VAL A 72 2.68 -8.10 -6.14
N ARG A 73 3.42 -7.92 -5.05
CA ARG A 73 4.58 -7.04 -4.93
C ARG A 73 5.66 -7.83 -4.22
N ASN A 74 6.92 -7.42 -4.37
CA ASN A 74 7.98 -7.88 -3.48
C ASN A 74 7.48 -7.82 -2.01
N PRO A 75 7.53 -8.95 -1.26
CA PRO A 75 6.97 -9.01 0.08
C PRO A 75 7.56 -7.98 1.07
N LEU A 76 8.86 -7.69 0.98
CA LEU A 76 9.52 -6.71 1.83
C LEU A 76 9.09 -5.28 1.47
N ASP A 77 9.08 -4.93 0.18
CA ASP A 77 8.59 -3.60 -0.23
C ASP A 77 7.09 -3.40 0.10
N ARG A 78 6.31 -4.48 0.10
CA ARG A 78 4.90 -4.49 0.51
C ARG A 78 4.75 -4.19 1.99
N ILE A 79 5.49 -4.92 2.85
CA ILE A 79 5.41 -4.77 4.31
C ILE A 79 5.95 -3.40 4.76
N GLU A 80 6.99 -2.90 4.11
CA GLU A 80 7.51 -1.53 4.28
C GLU A 80 6.40 -0.49 4.02
N SER A 81 5.69 -0.64 2.89
CA SER A 81 4.61 0.27 2.53
C SER A 81 3.36 0.12 3.40
N GLU A 82 3.14 -1.04 4.00
CA GLU A 82 2.05 -1.32 4.94
C GLU A 82 2.33 -0.69 6.30
N PHE A 83 3.54 -0.88 6.85
CA PHE A 83 3.99 -0.29 8.10
C PHE A 83 3.72 1.22 8.14
N GLY A 84 4.20 1.96 7.13
CA GLY A 84 3.96 3.39 7.04
C GLY A 84 2.49 3.78 6.81
N PHE A 85 1.69 2.91 6.19
CA PHE A 85 0.27 3.17 5.97
C PHE A 85 -0.55 2.99 7.26
N LEU A 86 -0.30 1.92 8.01
CA LEU A 86 -1.04 1.57 9.22
C LEU A 86 -0.63 2.46 10.40
N GLY A 87 0.67 2.71 10.60
CA GLY A 87 1.17 3.54 11.70
C GLY A 87 0.62 4.97 11.71
N ASN A 88 0.30 5.51 10.53
CA ASN A 88 -0.28 6.85 10.36
C ASN A 88 -1.79 6.95 10.62
N ARG A 89 -2.44 5.89 11.13
CA ARG A 89 -3.90 5.84 11.29
C ARG A 89 -4.30 5.24 12.65
N GLU A 90 -4.93 6.06 13.46
CA GLU A 90 -5.38 5.73 14.83
C GLU A 90 -6.17 4.42 14.90
N MET A 91 -7.19 4.25 14.07
CA MET A 91 -8.02 3.04 14.03
C MET A 91 -7.21 1.74 13.84
N PHE A 92 -6.14 1.76 13.04
CA PHE A 92 -5.30 0.58 12.86
C PHE A 92 -4.36 0.33 14.04
N ARG A 93 -3.88 1.39 14.71
CA ARG A 93 -3.11 1.26 15.95
C ARG A 93 -3.97 0.72 17.10
N GLU A 94 -5.21 1.17 17.21
CA GLU A 94 -6.19 0.64 18.18
C GLU A 94 -6.51 -0.83 17.90
N LEU A 95 -6.75 -1.18 16.64
CA LEU A 95 -7.03 -2.56 16.24
C LEU A 95 -5.82 -3.49 16.47
N TRP A 96 -4.61 -2.99 16.24
CA TRP A 96 -3.38 -3.67 16.61
C TRP A 96 -3.36 -3.93 18.12
N GLN A 97 -3.43 -2.88 18.94
CA GLN A 97 -3.38 -2.97 20.40
C GLN A 97 -4.43 -3.93 20.98
N LYS A 98 -5.65 -3.91 20.43
CA LYS A 98 -6.74 -4.82 20.83
C LYS A 98 -6.41 -6.29 20.55
N ASN A 99 -5.81 -6.59 19.41
CA ASN A 99 -5.63 -7.98 18.94
C ASN A 99 -4.26 -8.58 19.28
N SER A 100 -3.20 -7.77 19.29
CA SER A 100 -1.85 -8.22 19.65
C SER A 100 -1.55 -8.09 21.14
N GLY A 101 -2.26 -7.20 21.85
CA GLY A 101 -1.97 -6.85 23.25
C GLY A 101 -0.75 -5.94 23.43
N SER A 102 -0.16 -5.43 22.35
CA SER A 102 1.03 -4.57 22.37
C SER A 102 0.79 -3.24 21.65
N GLU A 103 1.60 -2.23 21.96
CA GLU A 103 1.58 -0.97 21.20
C GLU A 103 2.00 -1.23 19.74
N TYR A 104 1.57 -0.33 18.84
CA TYR A 104 1.99 -0.41 17.44
C TYR A 104 3.53 -0.25 17.36
N PRO A 105 4.25 -1.11 16.63
CA PRO A 105 5.71 -1.07 16.53
C PRO A 105 6.24 0.30 16.09
N LYS A 106 7.33 0.76 16.70
CA LYS A 106 7.94 2.06 16.40
C LYS A 106 8.88 1.99 15.21
N THR A 107 9.53 0.84 15.02
CA THR A 107 10.44 0.61 13.89
C THR A 107 9.91 -0.45 12.93
N LEU A 108 10.36 -0.39 11.68
CA LEU A 108 10.05 -1.43 10.70
C LEU A 108 10.59 -2.81 11.15
N LEU A 109 11.74 -2.83 11.82
CA LEU A 109 12.34 -4.05 12.35
C LEU A 109 11.46 -4.70 13.43
N GLU A 110 10.97 -3.91 14.39
CA GLU A 110 10.00 -4.38 15.39
C GLU A 110 8.71 -4.88 14.73
N TYR A 111 8.23 -4.17 13.71
CA TYR A 111 7.04 -4.57 12.96
C TYR A 111 7.24 -5.92 12.26
N ILE A 112 8.36 -6.12 11.56
CA ILE A 112 8.67 -7.39 10.87
C ILE A 112 8.86 -8.53 11.88
N ASN A 113 9.50 -8.27 13.01
CA ASN A 113 9.79 -9.29 14.02
C ASN A 113 8.54 -9.75 14.79
N HIS A 114 7.43 -9.02 14.69
CA HIS A 114 6.18 -9.39 15.35
C HIS A 114 5.54 -10.61 14.64
N PRO A 115 5.23 -11.72 15.36
CA PRO A 115 4.71 -12.95 14.76
C PRO A 115 3.45 -12.77 13.91
N SER A 116 2.64 -11.76 14.23
CA SER A 116 1.40 -11.47 13.52
C SER A 116 1.57 -10.93 12.10
N ASN A 117 2.79 -10.57 11.71
CA ASN A 117 3.10 -9.98 10.41
C ASN A 117 3.80 -10.95 9.46
N ALA A 118 4.23 -12.11 9.97
CA ALA A 118 4.87 -13.15 9.18
C ALA A 118 3.90 -13.78 8.17
N ASN A 119 4.39 -13.98 6.94
CA ASN A 119 3.66 -14.60 5.82
C ASN A 119 2.28 -13.97 5.55
N SER A 120 2.23 -12.64 5.69
CA SER A 120 1.02 -11.82 5.52
C SER A 120 0.27 -12.02 4.20
N VAL A 121 0.97 -12.30 3.09
CA VAL A 121 0.37 -12.55 1.76
C VAL A 121 -0.33 -13.90 1.78
N CYS A 122 0.32 -14.95 2.26
CA CYS A 122 -0.29 -16.27 2.45
C CYS A 122 -1.52 -16.19 3.36
N ARG A 123 -1.41 -15.50 4.50
CA ARG A 123 -2.52 -15.29 5.45
C ARG A 123 -3.71 -14.59 4.80
N PHE A 124 -3.44 -13.56 4.02
CA PHE A 124 -4.48 -12.87 3.26
C PHE A 124 -5.20 -13.84 2.32
N LEU A 125 -4.48 -14.67 1.56
CA LEU A 125 -5.09 -15.62 0.63
C LEU A 125 -5.92 -16.68 1.35
N LEU A 126 -5.47 -17.14 2.52
CA LEU A 126 -6.16 -18.13 3.36
C LEU A 126 -7.35 -17.55 4.14
N GLY A 127 -7.55 -16.22 4.12
CA GLY A 127 -8.58 -15.58 4.94
C GLY A 127 -8.28 -15.60 6.44
N ILE A 128 -7.02 -15.79 6.83
CA ILE A 128 -6.57 -15.73 8.22
C ILE A 128 -6.67 -14.27 8.70
N PRO A 129 -7.17 -14.00 9.92
CA PRO A 129 -7.27 -12.65 10.46
C PRO A 129 -5.95 -11.88 10.46
N MET A 130 -6.03 -10.56 10.33
CA MET A 130 -4.92 -9.68 10.66
C MET A 130 -4.62 -9.78 12.16
N TYR A 131 -3.37 -9.52 12.54
CA TYR A 131 -2.93 -9.41 13.93
C TYR A 131 -3.09 -10.68 14.81
N THR A 132 -3.46 -11.84 14.24
CA THR A 132 -3.37 -13.13 14.96
C THR A 132 -1.95 -13.70 14.98
N ASN A 133 -1.66 -14.55 15.97
CA ASN A 133 -0.43 -15.34 16.08
C ASN A 133 -0.49 -16.67 15.30
N GLU A 134 -1.55 -16.90 14.53
CA GLU A 134 -1.64 -18.08 13.66
C GLU A 134 -0.51 -18.08 12.62
N VAL A 135 0.20 -19.22 12.56
CA VAL A 135 1.32 -19.44 11.64
C VAL A 135 0.82 -20.24 10.45
N VAL A 136 1.20 -19.79 9.24
CA VAL A 136 0.90 -20.52 8.01
C VAL A 136 1.68 -21.85 8.02
N SER A 137 0.96 -22.96 7.91
CA SER A 137 1.57 -24.29 7.81
C SER A 137 2.04 -24.60 6.38
N LYS A 138 2.88 -25.61 6.22
CA LYS A 138 3.32 -26.05 4.88
C LYS A 138 2.14 -26.60 4.06
N GLU A 139 1.19 -27.25 4.70
CA GLU A 139 -0.03 -27.78 4.08
C GLU A 139 -0.91 -26.65 3.56
N GLN A 140 -1.09 -25.58 4.34
CA GLN A 140 -1.81 -24.37 3.92
C GLN A 140 -1.09 -23.66 2.77
N TYR A 141 0.24 -23.55 2.81
CA TYR A 141 1.00 -23.03 1.66
C TYR A 141 0.78 -23.90 0.41
N ASN A 142 0.87 -25.23 0.54
CA ASN A 142 0.67 -26.14 -0.57
C ASN A 142 -0.76 -26.08 -1.13
N SER A 143 -1.78 -25.81 -0.31
CA SER A 143 -3.15 -25.64 -0.79
C SER A 143 -3.32 -24.39 -1.65
N ILE A 144 -2.60 -23.30 -1.34
CA ILE A 144 -2.55 -22.12 -2.19
C ILE A 144 -2.00 -22.49 -3.58
N ILE A 145 -0.84 -23.16 -3.62
CA ILE A 145 -0.20 -23.55 -4.88
C ILE A 145 -1.10 -24.50 -5.68
N ALA A 146 -1.68 -25.51 -5.03
CA ALA A 146 -2.61 -26.43 -5.67
C ALA A 146 -3.86 -25.72 -6.22
N THR A 147 -4.27 -24.59 -5.64
CA THR A 147 -5.37 -23.77 -6.14
C THR A 147 -4.97 -23.01 -7.41
N PHE A 148 -3.73 -22.53 -7.51
CA PHE A 148 -3.21 -21.91 -8.74
C PHE A 148 -3.13 -22.89 -9.92
N ASP A 149 -2.97 -24.19 -9.66
CA ASP A 149 -2.99 -25.21 -10.70
C ASP A 149 -4.40 -25.57 -11.18
N LYS A 150 -5.41 -25.32 -10.35
CA LYS A 150 -6.81 -25.73 -10.61
C LYS A 150 -7.65 -24.63 -11.23
N LEU A 151 -7.44 -23.38 -10.81
CA LEU A 151 -8.30 -22.26 -11.20
C LEU A 151 -7.62 -21.34 -12.22
N PRO A 152 -8.38 -20.63 -13.07
CA PRO A 152 -7.82 -19.81 -14.14
C PRO A 152 -7.33 -18.45 -13.62
N PHE A 153 -6.16 -18.46 -12.98
CA PHE A 153 -5.51 -17.24 -12.50
C PHE A 153 -4.86 -16.44 -13.63
N VAL A 154 -5.02 -15.12 -13.56
CA VAL A 154 -4.28 -14.14 -14.35
C VAL A 154 -3.40 -13.36 -13.39
N PHE A 155 -2.09 -13.55 -13.50
CA PHE A 155 -1.13 -12.97 -12.57
C PHE A 155 -0.68 -11.59 -13.03
N GLY A 156 -0.24 -10.80 -12.07
CA GLY A 156 0.42 -9.52 -12.29
C GLY A 156 1.35 -9.17 -11.14
N ARG A 157 2.19 -8.17 -11.37
CA ARG A 157 3.21 -7.70 -10.42
C ARG A 157 3.35 -6.19 -10.47
N THR A 158 3.52 -5.60 -9.30
CA THR A 158 3.47 -4.14 -9.10
C THR A 158 4.59 -3.41 -9.84
N ASP A 159 5.80 -3.97 -9.84
CA ASP A 159 7.01 -3.45 -10.48
C ASP A 159 6.95 -3.51 -12.02
N GLN A 160 6.04 -4.29 -12.59
CA GLN A 160 5.75 -4.35 -14.03
C GLN A 160 4.27 -4.07 -14.30
N MET A 161 3.75 -2.97 -13.74
CA MET A 161 2.33 -2.62 -13.83
C MET A 161 1.80 -2.54 -15.28
N SER A 162 2.56 -1.92 -16.21
CA SER A 162 2.17 -1.84 -17.63
C SER A 162 2.01 -3.22 -18.27
N THR A 163 2.96 -4.12 -18.05
CA THR A 163 2.89 -5.50 -18.54
C THR A 163 1.77 -6.28 -17.86
N SER A 164 1.54 -6.05 -16.57
CA SER A 164 0.45 -6.68 -15.80
C SER A 164 -0.92 -6.30 -16.35
N VAL A 165 -1.14 -5.01 -16.66
CA VAL A 165 -2.38 -4.56 -17.30
C VAL A 165 -2.52 -5.12 -18.71
N ALA A 166 -1.44 -5.17 -19.49
CA ALA A 166 -1.47 -5.81 -20.82
C ALA A 166 -1.83 -7.30 -20.73
N ASN A 167 -1.31 -8.03 -19.74
CA ASN A 167 -1.63 -9.42 -19.46
C ASN A 167 -3.12 -9.60 -19.11
N VAL A 168 -3.62 -8.81 -18.16
CA VAL A 168 -5.05 -8.80 -17.82
C VAL A 168 -5.92 -8.48 -19.03
N SER A 169 -5.50 -7.52 -19.86
CA SER A 169 -6.23 -7.17 -21.09
C SER A 169 -6.34 -8.36 -22.04
N HIS A 170 -5.22 -9.05 -22.25
CA HIS A 170 -5.14 -10.17 -23.17
C HIS A 170 -5.91 -11.39 -22.65
N GLN A 171 -5.61 -11.82 -21.43
CA GLN A 171 -6.20 -13.02 -20.84
C GLN A 171 -7.69 -12.83 -20.57
N CYS A 172 -8.12 -11.66 -20.08
CA CYS A 172 -9.52 -11.40 -19.73
C CYS A 172 -10.37 -10.80 -20.85
N GLY A 173 -9.78 -10.43 -21.98
CA GLY A 173 -10.49 -9.72 -23.05
C GLY A 173 -11.02 -8.34 -22.61
N ILE A 174 -10.32 -7.69 -21.68
CA ILE A 174 -10.67 -6.34 -21.19
C ILE A 174 -9.85 -5.32 -21.98
N GLU A 175 -10.50 -4.33 -22.56
CA GLU A 175 -9.82 -3.24 -23.24
C GLU A 175 -9.53 -2.09 -22.27
N PHE A 176 -8.30 -1.58 -22.32
CA PHE A 176 -7.88 -0.38 -21.59
C PHE A 176 -7.52 0.71 -22.58
N GLY A 177 -7.63 1.97 -22.16
CA GLY A 177 -7.05 3.09 -22.92
C GLY A 177 -5.52 2.99 -23.00
N GLU A 178 -4.92 3.71 -23.95
CA GLU A 178 -3.46 3.75 -24.13
C GLU A 178 -2.73 4.32 -22.91
N THR A 179 -3.38 5.25 -22.22
CA THR A 179 -2.88 5.88 -20.99
C THR A 179 -3.86 5.66 -19.86
N LEU A 180 -3.36 5.14 -18.74
CA LEU A 180 -4.11 4.99 -17.50
C LEU A 180 -3.55 5.93 -16.43
N PRO A 181 -4.40 6.59 -15.64
CA PRO A 181 -3.94 7.32 -14.47
C PRO A 181 -3.30 6.38 -13.43
N ARG A 182 -2.18 6.81 -12.84
CA ARG A 182 -1.53 6.17 -11.71
C ARG A 182 -2.23 6.61 -10.44
N TYR A 183 -2.99 5.70 -9.83
CA TYR A 183 -3.69 6.00 -8.60
C TYR A 183 -2.84 5.66 -7.37
N ARG A 184 -2.72 6.62 -6.45
CA ARG A 184 -2.23 6.44 -5.06
C ARG A 184 -0.83 5.80 -4.96
N THR A 185 0.20 6.59 -5.22
CA THR A 185 1.58 6.27 -4.82
C THR A 185 1.77 6.55 -3.32
N SER A 186 2.55 5.74 -2.61
CA SER A 186 2.89 5.99 -1.20
C SER A 186 3.82 7.20 -1.08
N LEU A 187 3.40 8.22 -0.32
CA LEU A 187 4.20 9.42 -0.03
C LEU A 187 5.34 9.16 0.96
N TYR A 188 5.12 8.25 1.90
CA TYR A 188 6.09 7.88 2.92
C TYR A 188 6.83 6.59 2.55
N LYS A 189 8.15 6.63 2.69
CA LYS A 189 9.05 5.47 2.66
C LYS A 189 10.06 5.59 3.80
N PRO A 190 10.17 4.59 4.69
CA PRO A 190 11.24 4.51 5.67
C PRO A 190 12.63 4.75 5.04
N LYS A 191 13.55 5.36 5.79
CA LYS A 191 14.96 5.39 5.38
C LYS A 191 15.49 3.96 5.39
N ARG A 192 16.22 3.57 4.35
CA ARG A 192 17.01 2.35 4.33
C ARG A 192 18.39 2.71 4.88
N ASP A 193 18.56 2.54 6.18
CA ASP A 193 19.76 2.92 6.92
C ASP A 193 20.66 1.70 7.23
N THR A 194 21.52 1.80 8.24
CA THR A 194 22.49 0.77 8.61
C THR A 194 21.86 -0.55 9.04
N ASP A 195 20.60 -0.55 9.49
CA ASP A 195 19.94 -1.75 10.00
C ASP A 195 19.22 -2.54 8.89
N TRP A 196 19.30 -2.06 7.64
CA TRP A 196 18.58 -2.65 6.51
C TRP A 196 18.98 -4.09 6.21
N ASP A 197 20.25 -4.46 6.37
CA ASP A 197 20.70 -5.84 6.18
C ASP A 197 20.10 -6.77 7.24
N SER A 198 19.99 -6.32 8.50
CA SER A 198 19.31 -7.05 9.57
C SER A 198 17.81 -7.20 9.30
N ILE A 199 17.18 -6.15 8.79
CA ILE A 199 15.77 -6.18 8.35
C ILE A 199 15.57 -7.24 7.26
N ILE A 200 16.42 -7.27 6.22
CA ILE A 200 16.34 -8.27 5.15
C ILE A 200 16.49 -9.68 5.72
N HIS A 201 17.48 -9.90 6.58
CA HIS A 201 17.74 -11.23 7.14
C HIS A 201 16.56 -11.76 7.95
N ILE A 202 16.08 -10.98 8.93
CA ILE A 202 14.94 -11.36 9.78
C ILE A 202 13.66 -11.51 8.94
N PHE A 203 13.45 -10.62 7.97
CA PHE A 203 12.32 -10.73 7.06
C PHE A 203 12.32 -12.07 6.32
N ASN A 204 13.46 -12.47 5.75
CA ASN A 204 13.59 -13.71 5.00
C ASN A 204 13.31 -14.94 5.85
N ASP A 205 13.78 -14.95 7.10
CA ASP A 205 13.58 -16.06 8.03
C ASP A 205 12.10 -16.21 8.42
N LEU A 206 11.39 -15.10 8.65
CA LEU A 206 9.99 -15.11 9.07
C LEU A 206 9.00 -15.27 7.91
N ASN A 207 9.36 -14.84 6.70
CA ASN A 207 8.44 -14.73 5.55
C ASN A 207 8.77 -15.71 4.40
N ALA A 208 9.35 -16.87 4.74
CA ALA A 208 9.79 -17.86 3.77
C ALA A 208 8.68 -18.31 2.80
N PHE A 209 7.41 -18.41 3.25
CA PHE A 209 6.30 -18.80 2.38
C PHE A 209 5.84 -17.66 1.47
N ASP A 210 5.81 -16.42 1.95
CA ASP A 210 5.50 -15.28 1.08
C ASP A 210 6.57 -15.10 -0.01
N ILE A 211 7.84 -15.32 0.31
CA ILE A 211 8.95 -15.28 -0.66
C ILE A 211 8.77 -16.36 -1.72
N GLN A 212 8.51 -17.61 -1.31
CA GLN A 212 8.26 -18.71 -2.23
C GLN A 212 7.01 -18.46 -3.08
N LEU A 213 5.93 -17.98 -2.47
CA LEU A 213 4.67 -17.68 -3.14
C LEU A 213 4.84 -16.60 -4.22
N VAL A 214 5.51 -15.50 -3.89
CA VAL A 214 5.76 -14.42 -4.86
C VAL A 214 6.68 -14.89 -5.97
N HIS A 215 7.69 -15.71 -5.68
CA HIS A 215 8.52 -16.32 -6.73
C HIS A 215 7.70 -17.20 -7.67
N GLU A 216 6.79 -18.02 -7.14
CA GLU A 216 5.90 -18.87 -7.94
C GLU A 216 4.98 -18.04 -8.83
N ILE A 217 4.34 -17.00 -8.27
CA ILE A 217 3.47 -16.09 -9.03
C ILE A 217 4.26 -15.35 -10.11
N HIS A 218 5.48 -14.93 -9.82
CA HIS A 218 6.38 -14.32 -10.79
C HIS A 218 6.69 -15.28 -11.95
N SER A 219 7.06 -16.52 -11.66
CA SER A 219 7.34 -17.53 -12.69
C SER A 219 6.12 -17.75 -13.62
N ARG A 220 4.92 -17.88 -13.04
CA ARG A 220 3.68 -18.04 -13.82
C ARG A 220 3.34 -16.79 -14.63
N PHE A 221 3.57 -15.61 -14.07
CA PHE A 221 3.41 -14.36 -14.79
C PHE A 221 4.34 -14.28 -16.01
N GLU A 222 5.63 -14.61 -15.85
CA GLU A 222 6.58 -14.64 -16.98
C GLU A 222 6.14 -15.57 -18.10
N ILE A 223 5.54 -16.72 -17.76
CA ILE A 223 4.97 -17.64 -18.75
C ILE A 223 3.78 -16.99 -19.47
N GLN A 224 2.83 -16.39 -18.73
CA GLN A 224 1.65 -15.75 -19.30
C GLN A 224 2.01 -14.61 -20.27
N ILE A 225 3.05 -13.83 -19.97
CA ILE A 225 3.42 -12.69 -20.81
C ILE A 225 4.18 -13.06 -22.09
N GLN A 226 4.68 -14.30 -22.22
CA GLN A 226 5.27 -14.78 -23.47
C GLN A 226 4.23 -14.86 -24.61
N GLU A 227 2.96 -14.99 -24.26
CA GLU A 227 1.83 -15.04 -25.19
C GLU A 227 1.35 -13.63 -25.59
N LEU A 228 1.87 -12.56 -24.96
CA LEU A 228 1.41 -11.21 -25.22
C LEU A 228 1.76 -10.73 -26.64
N PRO A 229 0.79 -10.12 -27.35
CA PRO A 229 1.07 -9.42 -28.59
C PRO A 229 2.07 -8.27 -28.36
N LYS A 230 3.13 -8.20 -29.19
CA LYS A 230 4.22 -7.20 -29.10
C LYS A 230 3.77 -5.73 -29.10
N THR A 231 2.53 -5.45 -29.51
CA THR A 231 2.00 -4.10 -29.71
C THR A 231 1.22 -3.55 -28.51
N LYS A 232 0.96 -4.35 -27.46
CA LYS A 232 0.23 -3.87 -26.28
C LYS A 232 1.19 -3.23 -25.27
N THR A 233 1.23 -1.91 -25.24
CA THR A 233 1.88 -1.15 -24.15
C THR A 233 0.87 -0.18 -23.58
N VAL A 234 0.69 -0.22 -22.26
CA VAL A 234 -0.16 0.73 -21.53
C VAL A 234 0.75 1.66 -20.75
N ASN A 235 0.58 2.96 -20.95
CA ASN A 235 1.32 3.99 -20.23
C ASN A 235 0.57 4.39 -18.95
N PHE A 236 1.33 4.77 -17.92
CA PHE A 236 0.76 5.34 -16.71
C PHE A 236 1.13 6.81 -16.59
N ASP A 237 0.13 7.66 -16.46
CA ASP A 237 0.31 9.08 -16.20
C ASP A 237 0.17 9.39 -14.70
N GLY A 238 0.97 10.32 -14.21
CA GLY A 238 1.02 10.71 -12.80
C GLY A 238 2.23 10.22 -12.00
N ASP A 239 2.46 10.88 -10.87
CA ASP A 239 3.62 10.68 -10.00
C ASP A 239 3.24 10.55 -8.51
N GLU A 240 4.21 10.67 -7.61
CA GLU A 240 3.95 10.56 -6.16
C GLU A 240 3.30 11.81 -5.56
N TYR A 241 3.46 12.97 -6.19
CA TYR A 241 2.90 14.24 -5.74
C TYR A 241 1.39 14.30 -5.95
N ASP A 242 0.85 13.53 -6.90
CA ASP A 242 -0.61 13.37 -7.08
C ASP A 242 -1.31 12.81 -5.82
N SER A 243 -0.56 12.12 -4.95
CA SER A 243 -1.07 11.62 -3.68
C SER A 243 -1.13 12.69 -2.57
N LEU A 244 -0.49 13.85 -2.74
CA LEU A 244 -0.43 14.90 -1.70
C LEU A 244 -1.81 15.49 -1.42
N TYR A 245 -2.56 15.87 -2.46
CA TYR A 245 -3.89 16.46 -2.28
C TYR A 245 -4.86 15.50 -1.56
N PRO A 246 -5.01 14.23 -2.00
CA PRO A 246 -5.82 13.25 -1.26
C PRO A 246 -5.36 13.00 0.17
N PHE A 247 -4.05 13.12 0.47
CA PHE A 247 -3.53 12.99 1.82
C PHE A 247 -3.96 14.17 2.69
N ILE A 248 -3.79 15.39 2.19
CA ILE A 248 -4.07 16.64 2.92
C ILE A 248 -5.57 16.86 3.09
N CYS A 249 -6.34 16.64 2.03
CA CYS A 249 -7.79 16.86 1.97
C CYS A 249 -8.61 15.64 2.46
N ALA A 250 -8.03 14.76 3.28
CA ALA A 250 -8.79 13.69 3.93
C ALA A 250 -9.87 14.28 4.86
N ASP A 251 -10.70 13.42 5.49
CA ASP A 251 -11.86 13.82 6.32
C ASP A 251 -11.53 14.85 7.43
N LYS A 252 -10.25 15.00 7.78
CA LYS A 252 -9.67 16.12 8.53
C LYS A 252 -8.49 16.66 7.73
N THR A 253 -8.39 17.99 7.58
CA THR A 253 -7.24 18.62 6.92
C THR A 253 -5.95 18.23 7.62
N ARG A 254 -5.05 17.54 6.91
CA ARG A 254 -3.78 17.05 7.45
C ARG A 254 -2.65 18.01 7.12
N SER A 255 -1.71 18.15 8.05
CA SER A 255 -0.45 18.85 7.79
C SER A 255 0.48 17.98 6.92
N PRO A 256 1.20 18.55 5.94
CA PRO A 256 2.26 17.86 5.21
C PRO A 256 3.30 17.21 6.14
N LEU A 257 3.60 17.83 7.29
CA LEU A 257 4.55 17.29 8.27
C LEU A 257 4.20 15.86 8.71
N GLU A 258 2.91 15.53 8.79
CA GLU A 258 2.43 14.21 9.21
C GLU A 258 2.83 13.08 8.24
N ILE A 259 3.31 13.40 7.03
CA ILE A 259 3.84 12.39 6.09
C ILE A 259 5.01 11.64 6.73
N TYR A 260 5.85 12.34 7.50
CA TYR A 260 7.06 11.80 8.13
C TYR A 260 6.94 11.65 9.65
N ALA A 261 5.71 11.60 10.20
CA ALA A 261 5.52 11.39 11.64
C ALA A 261 6.17 10.09 12.14
N ASN A 262 6.18 9.05 11.31
CA ASN A 262 6.81 7.75 11.65
C ASN A 262 8.35 7.77 11.62
N ASP A 263 8.99 8.89 11.25
CA ASP A 263 10.45 9.04 11.40
C ASP A 263 10.84 9.47 12.82
N LEU A 264 9.87 9.83 13.67
CA LEU A 264 10.10 10.30 15.03
C LEU A 264 9.95 9.16 16.04
N ASP A 265 10.80 9.15 17.07
CA ASP A 265 10.68 8.21 18.21
C ASP A 265 9.38 8.41 19.02
N THR A 266 8.85 9.63 18.97
CA THR A 266 7.60 10.06 19.63
C THR A 266 6.73 10.86 18.65
N PRO A 267 6.01 10.19 17.73
CA PRO A 267 5.16 10.85 16.74
C PRO A 267 4.10 11.78 17.35
N GLU A 268 3.69 11.52 18.59
CA GLU A 268 2.72 12.33 19.36
C GLU A 268 3.19 13.78 19.49
N LEU A 269 4.50 14.04 19.60
CA LEU A 269 5.03 15.40 19.67
C LEU A 269 4.70 16.21 18.41
N LEU A 270 4.75 15.58 17.23
CA LEU A 270 4.38 16.22 15.98
C LEU A 270 2.88 16.48 15.93
N TYR A 271 2.06 15.49 16.29
CA TYR A 271 0.60 15.64 16.27
C TYR A 271 0.13 16.74 17.24
N ASP A 272 0.67 16.77 18.46
CA ASP A 272 0.38 17.80 19.46
C ASP A 272 0.82 19.19 18.98
N TRP A 273 2.00 19.27 18.35
CA TRP A 273 2.49 20.51 17.77
C TRP A 273 1.60 21.00 16.62
N VAL A 274 1.17 20.10 15.72
CA VAL A 274 0.27 20.43 14.62
C VAL A 274 -1.07 20.95 15.14
N GLU A 275 -1.67 20.29 16.13
CA GLU A 275 -2.95 20.73 16.70
C GLU A 275 -2.81 22.08 17.41
N LYS A 276 -1.71 22.30 18.14
CA LYS A 276 -1.43 23.60 18.79
C LYS A 276 -1.26 24.76 17.78
N ASN A 277 -0.74 24.48 16.59
CA ASN A 277 -0.45 25.49 15.56
C ASN A 277 -1.50 25.53 14.43
N LYS A 278 -2.59 24.78 14.58
CA LYS A 278 -3.63 24.60 13.56
C LYS A 278 -4.21 25.88 13.00
N LEU A 279 -4.48 26.87 13.86
CA LEU A 279 -5.03 28.17 13.46
C LEU A 279 -4.11 28.95 12.51
N THR A 280 -2.81 28.67 12.52
CA THR A 280 -1.83 29.26 11.61
C THR A 280 -1.63 28.39 10.36
N LEU A 281 -1.59 27.07 10.54
CA LEU A 281 -1.30 26.11 9.45
C LEU A 281 -2.47 25.94 8.48
N GLU A 282 -3.71 25.87 8.94
CA GLU A 282 -4.88 25.60 8.09
C GLU A 282 -5.15 26.70 7.04
N PRO A 283 -5.09 28.00 7.38
CA PRO A 283 -5.23 29.07 6.38
C PRO A 283 -4.11 29.02 5.33
N LEU A 284 -2.88 28.75 5.76
CA LEU A 284 -1.73 28.62 4.86
C LEU A 284 -1.93 27.43 3.90
N LEU A 285 -2.31 26.27 4.43
CA LEU A 285 -2.62 25.09 3.64
C LEU A 285 -3.70 25.37 2.60
N THR A 286 -4.80 25.99 3.03
CA THR A 286 -5.93 26.33 2.14
C THR A 286 -5.50 27.27 1.02
N SER A 287 -4.74 28.31 1.34
CA SER A 287 -4.18 29.26 0.35
C SER A 287 -3.27 28.55 -0.66
N CYS A 288 -2.34 27.72 -0.18
CA CYS A 288 -1.43 26.97 -1.05
C CYS A 288 -2.18 26.00 -1.96
N LEU A 289 -3.19 25.29 -1.45
CA LEU A 289 -4.01 24.37 -2.25
C LEU A 289 -4.78 25.11 -3.35
N GLN A 290 -5.36 26.28 -3.03
CA GLN A 290 -6.10 27.09 -4.01
C GLN A 290 -5.19 27.63 -5.11
N ASN A 291 -3.97 28.05 -4.77
CA ASN A 291 -3.04 28.68 -5.72
C ASN A 291 -2.34 27.70 -6.67
N ASN A 292 -2.43 26.40 -6.44
CA ASN A 292 -1.67 25.39 -7.19
C ASN A 292 -2.56 24.42 -7.99
N GLU A 293 -3.87 24.65 -8.04
CA GLU A 293 -4.83 23.98 -8.95
C GLU A 293 -4.69 22.44 -9.05
N GLY A 294 -4.38 21.76 -7.94
CA GLY A 294 -4.22 20.29 -7.92
C GLY A 294 -2.79 19.79 -8.20
N ASN A 295 -1.84 20.67 -8.52
CA ASN A 295 -0.44 20.31 -8.69
C ASN A 295 0.22 20.08 -7.31
N GLY A 296 0.37 18.82 -6.90
CA GLY A 296 0.94 18.44 -5.61
C GLY A 296 2.36 18.94 -5.39
N LYS A 297 3.21 18.91 -6.41
CA LYS A 297 4.62 19.30 -6.30
C LYS A 297 4.75 20.80 -6.09
N ALA A 298 4.08 21.59 -6.94
CA ALA A 298 4.07 23.04 -6.83
C ALA A 298 3.44 23.50 -5.51
N PHE A 299 2.35 22.84 -5.09
CA PHE A 299 1.76 23.02 -3.77
C PHE A 299 2.78 22.86 -2.65
N LEU A 300 3.53 21.74 -2.63
CA LEU A 300 4.44 21.44 -1.53
C LEU A 300 5.61 22.43 -1.48
N VAL A 301 6.17 22.80 -2.64
CA VAL A 301 7.21 23.85 -2.72
C VAL A 301 6.68 25.16 -2.12
N ASN A 302 5.51 25.62 -2.57
CA ASN A 302 4.91 26.86 -2.12
C ASN A 302 4.61 26.84 -0.60
N TRP A 303 4.10 25.72 -0.10
CA TRP A 303 3.84 25.54 1.32
C TRP A 303 5.14 25.55 2.15
N LEU A 304 6.22 24.91 1.68
CA LEU A 304 7.52 24.93 2.34
C LEU A 304 8.12 26.34 2.37
N GLU A 305 8.06 27.09 1.27
CA GLU A 305 8.55 28.48 1.18
C GLU A 305 7.91 29.39 2.23
N GLN A 306 6.61 29.21 2.47
CA GLN A 306 5.86 30.03 3.43
C GLN A 306 5.96 29.52 4.87
N SER A 307 6.08 28.21 5.09
CA SER A 307 6.01 27.62 6.44
C SER A 307 7.36 27.48 7.14
N ILE A 308 8.47 27.28 6.41
CA ILE A 308 9.80 27.08 7.00
C ILE A 308 10.21 28.22 7.95
N PRO A 309 10.05 29.51 7.60
CA PRO A 309 10.44 30.61 8.49
C PRO A 309 9.74 30.57 9.85
N ASP A 310 8.46 30.20 9.87
CA ASP A 310 7.67 30.12 11.09
C ASP A 310 7.94 28.82 11.86
N ILE A 311 8.10 27.69 11.16
CA ILE A 311 8.35 26.38 11.79
C ILE A 311 9.72 26.34 12.47
N LEU A 312 10.76 26.87 11.81
CA LEU A 312 12.14 26.83 12.30
C LEU A 312 12.57 28.13 13.00
N ASP A 313 11.63 28.96 13.44
CA ASP A 313 11.91 30.19 14.21
C ASP A 313 12.95 31.10 13.50
N GLY A 314 12.83 31.21 12.18
CA GLY A 314 13.71 32.01 11.31
C GLY A 314 14.99 31.32 10.84
N GLN A 315 15.27 30.07 11.23
CA GLN A 315 16.39 29.33 10.67
C GLN A 315 16.14 28.93 9.21
N ALA A 316 17.19 28.97 8.40
CA ALA A 316 17.10 28.62 6.98
C ALA A 316 17.14 27.10 6.74
N LEU A 317 16.33 26.65 5.78
CA LEU A 317 16.38 25.33 5.17
C LEU A 317 16.20 25.50 3.66
N GLU A 318 17.16 25.01 2.86
CA GLU A 318 17.10 25.10 1.40
C GLU A 318 16.06 24.13 0.84
N ILE A 319 15.23 24.62 -0.09
CA ILE A 319 14.15 23.83 -0.70
C ILE A 319 14.66 23.18 -1.98
N ASN A 320 14.62 21.85 -2.03
CA ASN A 320 14.88 21.07 -3.22
C ASN A 320 13.63 21.10 -4.11
N ASN A 321 13.58 22.01 -5.07
CA ASN A 321 12.46 22.12 -6.01
C ASN A 321 12.24 20.87 -6.87
N ASN A 322 13.25 20.02 -7.03
CA ASN A 322 13.12 18.76 -7.77
C ASN A 322 12.53 17.64 -6.91
N ASP A 323 12.75 17.67 -5.60
CA ASP A 323 12.25 16.70 -4.63
C ASP A 323 11.84 17.42 -3.31
N PRO A 324 10.70 18.12 -3.30
CA PRO A 324 10.28 18.85 -2.11
C PRO A 324 9.83 17.92 -0.96
N LEU A 325 9.57 16.64 -1.23
CA LEU A 325 9.33 15.63 -0.20
C LEU A 325 10.60 15.39 0.63
N GLN A 326 11.77 15.34 0.00
CA GLN A 326 13.05 15.31 0.72
C GLN A 326 13.23 16.51 1.66
N THR A 327 12.92 17.73 1.19
CA THR A 327 13.00 18.93 2.03
C THR A 327 12.01 18.86 3.19
N LEU A 328 10.79 18.40 2.95
CA LEU A 328 9.78 18.24 4.00
C LEU A 328 10.25 17.26 5.10
N ARG A 329 10.92 16.17 4.72
CA ARG A 329 11.51 15.24 5.69
C ARG A 329 12.59 15.90 6.55
N LEU A 330 13.51 16.64 5.92
CA LEU A 330 14.55 17.39 6.62
C LEU A 330 13.96 18.46 7.56
N LEU A 331 12.84 19.08 7.18
CA LEU A 331 12.13 20.02 8.04
C LEU A 331 11.60 19.35 9.30
N VAL A 332 11.01 18.17 9.18
CA VAL A 332 10.55 17.36 10.32
C VAL A 332 11.72 16.97 11.21
N GLU A 333 12.82 16.48 10.63
CA GLU A 333 14.04 16.11 11.37
C GLU A 333 14.61 17.30 12.15
N LYS A 334 14.80 18.45 11.50
CA LYS A 334 15.28 19.66 12.16
C LYS A 334 14.37 20.10 13.29
N LYS A 335 13.04 20.08 13.11
CA LYS A 335 12.11 20.61 14.11
C LYS A 335 11.97 19.69 15.32
N PHE A 336 11.97 18.38 15.12
CA PHE A 336 11.53 17.42 16.13
C PHE A 336 12.61 16.42 16.59
N ILE A 337 13.78 16.39 15.94
CA ILE A 337 14.90 15.51 16.31
C ILE A 337 16.13 16.31 16.73
N GLU A 338 16.47 17.38 16.00
CA GLU A 338 17.69 18.17 16.27
C GLU A 338 17.51 19.25 17.35
N ASN A 339 16.26 19.61 17.68
CA ASN A 339 15.89 20.59 18.72
C ASN A 339 15.24 19.87 19.91
#